data_AF-A0A7J2PYS4-F1
#
_entry.id   AF-A0A7J2PYS4-F1
#
_cell.length_a   1.000
_cell.length_b   1.000
_cell.length_c   1.000
_cell.angle_alpha   90.00
_cell.angle_beta   90.00
_cell.angle_gamma   90.00
#
_symmetry.space_group_name_H-M   'P 1'
#
loop_
_entity.id
_entity.type
_entity.pdbx_description
1 polymer ?
#
loop_
_entity_poly.entity_id
_entity_poly.type
_entity_poly.pdbx_seq_one_letter_code
_entity_poly.pdbx_strand_id
1 'polypeptide(L)' 'MVDIKWSNDALLDLDAISEYISQDSHENSKKFIQEIFKKVENLSTFPFMGRTVPDQSNEKIHEILHKNY' A
#
# COMPACT_ATOMS: atom_id res chain seq x y z
N MET A 1 3.89 -16.23 -9.93
CA MET A 1 4.56 -14.99 -9.51
C MET A 1 4.20 -13.92 -10.52
N VAL A 2 3.82 -12.73 -10.07
CA VAL A 2 3.48 -11.59 -10.93
C VAL A 2 4.40 -10.41 -10.65
N ASP A 3 4.60 -9.57 -11.67
CA ASP A 3 5.37 -8.34 -11.54
C ASP A 3 4.53 -7.24 -10.89
N ILE A 4 5.13 -6.57 -9.92
CA ILE A 4 4.52 -5.44 -9.22
C ILE A 4 5.03 -4.15 -9.86
N LYS A 5 4.10 -3.29 -10.26
CA LYS A 5 4.40 -1.95 -10.78
C LYS A 5 3.64 -0.92 -9.95
N TRP A 6 4.38 0.07 -9.46
CA TRP A 6 3.81 1.23 -8.77
C TRP A 6 3.50 2.32 -9.79
N SER A 7 2.34 2.97 -9.66
CA SER A 7 2.09 4.22 -10.38
C SER A 7 2.89 5.34 -9.74
N ASN A 8 3.16 6.40 -10.51
CA ASN A 8 3.80 7.59 -9.97
C ASN A 8 2.96 8.21 -8.83
N ASP A 9 1.64 8.22 -8.98
CA ASP A 9 0.73 8.72 -7.94
C ASP A 9 0.86 7.93 -6.65
N ALA A 10 0.96 6.59 -6.72
CA ALA A 10 1.12 5.77 -5.53
C ALA A 10 2.47 6.02 -4.83
N LEU A 11 3.54 6.33 -5.58
CA LEU A 11 4.82 6.72 -4.98
C LEU A 11 4.73 8.09 -4.29
N LEU A 12 4.06 9.06 -4.91
CA LEU A 12 3.82 10.38 -4.32
C LEU A 12 2.97 10.29 -3.04
N ASP A 13 1.96 9.41 -3.02
CA ASP A 13 1.14 9.16 -1.84
C ASP A 13 1.97 8.57 -0.70
N LEU A 14 2.86 7.60 -0.99
CA LEU A 14 3.77 7.04 0.01
C LEU A 14 4.74 8.09 0.57
N ASP A 15 5.28 8.95 -0.29
CA ASP A 15 6.15 10.06 0.13
C ASP A 15 5.39 11.04 1.03
N ALA A 16 4.17 11.44 0.66
CA ALA A 16 3.35 12.36 1.45
C ALA A 16 2.98 11.76 2.83
N ILE A 17 2.61 10.47 2.87
CA ILE A 17 2.30 9.78 4.13
C ILE A 17 3.56 9.68 5.01
N SER A 18 4.69 9.31 4.40
CA SER A 18 5.99 9.23 5.08
C SER A 18 6.38 10.58 5.68
N GLU A 19 6.27 11.66 4.92
CA GLU A 19 6.57 13.02 5.35
C GLU A 19 5.67 13.43 6.51
N TYR A 20 4.36 13.21 6.41
CA TYR A 20 3.42 13.52 7.48
C TYR A 20 3.75 12.78 8.79
N ILE A 21 3.96 11.46 8.76
CA ILE A 21 4.29 10.68 9.95
C ILE A 21 5.65 11.11 10.53
N SER A 22 6.60 11.48 9.68
CA SER A 22 7.95 11.87 10.10
C SER A 22 7.99 13.15 10.94
N GLN A 23 6.95 13.99 10.84
CA GLN A 23 6.80 15.19 11.67
C GLN A 23 6.69 14.85 13.17
N ASP A 24 6.13 13.68 13.48
CA ASP A 24 6.03 13.17 14.85
C ASP A 24 7.17 12.19 15.18
N SER A 25 7.45 11.23 14.27
CA SER A 25 8.53 10.27 14.46
C SER A 25 9.05 9.71 13.14
N HIS A 26 10.33 10.00 12.85
CA HIS A 26 11.02 9.46 11.68
C HIS A 26 11.13 7.93 11.71
N GLU A 27 11.33 7.34 12.89
CA GLU A 27 11.38 5.87 13.03
C GLU A 27 10.03 5.23 12.70
N ASN A 28 8.93 5.83 13.18
CA ASN A 28 7.59 5.36 12.87
C ASN A 28 7.25 5.50 11.39
N SER A 29 7.68 6.60 10.75
CA SER A 29 7.51 6.80 9.31
C SER A 29 8.23 5.70 8.52
N LYS A 30 9.51 5.45 8.82
CA LYS A 30 10.28 4.38 8.18
C LYS A 30 9.63 3.00 8.38
N LYS A 31 9.20 2.71 9.61
CA LYS A 31 8.52 1.44 9.94
C LYS A 31 7.22 1.29 9.15
N PHE A 32 6.43 2.35 9.04
CA PHE A 32 5.16 2.35 8.30
C PHE A 32 5.38 2.03 6.82
N ILE A 33 6.33 2.70 6.16
CA ILE A 33 6.66 2.43 4.76
C ILE A 33 7.15 1.00 4.56
N GLN A 34 8.01 0.50 5.44
CA GLN A 34 8.46 -0.90 5.38
C GLN A 34 7.31 -1.91 5.52
N GLU A 35 6.32 -1.63 6.37
CA GLU A 35 5.14 -2.49 6.53
C GLU A 35 4.29 -2.51 5.25
N ILE A 36 4.17 -1.39 4.54
CA ILE A 36 3.49 -1.34 3.24
C ILE A 36 4.22 -2.19 2.20
N PHE A 37 5.54 -2.00 2.03
CA PHE A 37 6.31 -2.78 1.05
C PHE A 37 6.22 -4.29 1.33
N LYS A 38 6.32 -4.71 2.59
CA LYS A 38 6.15 -6.12 2.98
C LYS A 38 4.77 -6.67 2.64
N LYS A 39 3.71 -5.87 2.80
CA LYS A 39 2.35 -6.28 2.40
C LYS A 39 2.25 -6.46 0.90
N VAL A 40 2.80 -5.51 0.13
CA VAL A 40 2.77 -5.52 -1.33
C VAL A 40 3.61 -6.66 -1.91
N GLU A 41 4.74 -7.03 -1.32
CA GLU A 41 5.56 -8.18 -1.76
C GLU A 41 4.75 -9.48 -1.82
N ASN A 42 3.77 -9.68 -0.92
CA ASN A 42 2.90 -10.86 -0.94
C ASN A 42 2.02 -10.94 -2.18
N LEU A 43 1.71 -9.81 -2.83
CA LEU A 43 0.92 -9.76 -4.06
C LEU A 43 1.61 -10.46 -5.22
N SER A 44 2.95 -10.55 -5.20
CA SER A 44 3.67 -11.28 -6.25
C SER A 44 3.26 -12.76 -6.27
N THR A 45 2.96 -13.34 -5.10
CA THR A 45 2.54 -14.74 -4.96
C THR A 45 1.01 -14.87 -4.91
N PHE A 46 0.33 -13.91 -4.28
CA PHE A 46 -1.11 -13.93 -4.04
C PHE A 46 -1.77 -12.66 -4.59
N PRO A 47 -1.87 -12.49 -5.91
CA PRO A 47 -2.33 -11.24 -6.54
C PRO A 47 -3.78 -10.85 -6.18
N PHE A 48 -4.59 -11.80 -5.72
CA PHE A 48 -6.00 -11.59 -5.36
C PHE A 48 -6.24 -11.64 -3.85
N MET A 49 -5.21 -11.48 -3.01
CA MET A 49 -5.38 -11.54 -1.54
C MET A 49 -6.13 -10.35 -0.95
N GLY A 50 -6.27 -9.26 -1.71
CA GLY A 50 -7.08 -8.10 -1.32
C GLY A 50 -8.57 -8.35 -1.51
N ARG A 51 -9.40 -7.69 -0.70
CA ARG A 51 -10.86 -7.76 -0.88
C ARG A 51 -11.28 -6.90 -2.06
N THR A 52 -12.36 -7.26 -2.73
CA THR A 52 -13.02 -6.37 -3.69
C THR A 52 -13.44 -5.09 -2.98
N VAL A 53 -13.20 -3.95 -3.61
CA VAL A 53 -13.54 -2.64 -3.03
C VAL A 53 -15.07 -2.54 -2.88
N PRO A 54 -15.58 -2.30 -1.66
CA PRO A 54 -17.00 -2.06 -1.46
C PRO A 54 -17.47 -0.86 -2.31
N ASP A 55 -18.68 -0.93 -2.85
CA ASP A 55 -19.29 0.15 -3.65
C ASP A 55 -18.59 0.49 -4.99
N GLN A 56 -17.63 -0.32 -5.43
CA GLN A 56 -17.04 -0.25 -6.77
C GLN A 56 -17.59 -1.36 -7.67
N SER A 57 -18.04 -1.00 -8.88
CA SER A 57 -18.50 -1.98 -9.88
C SER A 57 -17.34 -2.71 -10.58
N ASN A 58 -16.09 -2.31 -10.34
CA ASN A 58 -14.92 -2.84 -11.02
C ASN A 58 -14.27 -3.97 -10.21
N GLU A 59 -14.57 -5.21 -10.58
CA GLU A 59 -14.02 -6.42 -9.95
C GLU A 59 -12.50 -6.57 -10.10
N LYS A 60 -11.84 -5.76 -10.95
CA LYS A 60 -10.38 -5.77 -11.12
C LYS A 60 -9.65 -4.98 -10.03
N ILE A 61 -10.38 -4.22 -9.21
CA ILE A 61 -9.80 -3.40 -8.15
C ILE A 61 -9.99 -4.11 -6.82
N HIS A 62 -8.85 -4.34 -6.15
CA HIS A 62 -8.79 -4.94 -4.83
C HIS A 62 -8.12 -3.97 -3.88
N GLU A 63 -8.53 -3.98 -2.61
CA GLU A 63 -7.90 -3.23 -1.54
C GLU A 63 -7.28 -4.16 -0.49
N ILE A 64 -6.14 -3.74 0.04
CA ILE A 64 -5.47 -4.36 1.18
C ILE A 64 -5.41 -3.32 2.28
N LEU A 65 -6.15 -3.57 3.35
CA LEU A 65 -6.15 -2.67 4.50
C LEU A 65 -4.82 -2.76 5.28
N HIS A 66 -4.24 -1.62 5.59
CA HIS A 66 -3.11 -1.41 6.47
C HIS A 66 -3.40 -0.25 7.44
N LYS A 67 -3.82 -0.60 8.67
CA LYS A 67 -4.22 0.35 9.71
C LYS A 67 -5.39 1.22 9.24
N ASN A 68 -5.17 2.52 9.11
CA ASN A 68 -6.17 3.50 8.66
C ASN A 68 -6.12 3.75 7.15
N TYR A 69 -5.34 2.96 6.42
CA TYR A 69 -5.15 3.02 4.98
C TYR A 69 -5.53 1.69 4.33
#